data_AF-A0A3C1B9Q4-F1
#
_entry.id   AF-A0A3C1B9Q4-F1
#
_cell.length_a   1.000
_cell.length_b   1.000
_cell.length_c   1.000
_cell.angle_alpha   90.00
_cell.angle_beta   90.00
_cell.angle_gamma   90.00
#
_symmetry.space_group_name_H-M   'P 1'
#
loop_
_entity.id
_entity.type
_entity.pdbx_description
1 polymer ?
#
loop_
_entity_poly.entity_id
_entity_poly.type
_entity_poly.pdbx_seq_one_letter_code
_entity_poly.pdbx_strand_id
1 'polypeptide(L)'
;MMFWIISTGLSAVVAAFFLAVMRAQSAQPETTAPALLIYKQQLHEVEKDVAKGLLAAEEAERLKIEISRRILALDATSPGQTRRDTPASLA
;
A
#
# COMPACT_ATOMS: atom_id res chain seq x y z
N MET A 1 -16.39 36.15 -30.48
CA MET A 1 -16.87 35.99 -29.08
C MET A 1 -17.25 34.55 -28.77
N MET A 2 -18.11 33.90 -29.54
CA MET A 2 -18.47 32.47 -29.40
C MET A 2 -17.25 31.53 -29.32
N PHE A 3 -16.28 31.70 -30.22
CA PHE A 3 -15.04 30.91 -30.25
C PHE A 3 -14.27 30.98 -28.91
N TRP A 4 -14.09 32.19 -28.38
CA TRP A 4 -13.39 32.40 -27.11
C TRP A 4 -14.12 31.76 -25.93
N ILE A 5 -15.45 31.79 -25.92
CA ILE A 5 -16.28 31.16 -24.88
C ILE A 5 -16.12 29.63 -24.91
N ILE A 6 -16.18 29.02 -26.09
CA ILE A 6 -16.05 27.57 -26.25
C ILE A 6 -14.62 27.13 -25.88
N SER A 7 -13.62 27.89 -26.33
CA SER A 7 -12.21 27.58 -26.07
C SER A 7 -11.86 27.65 -24.59
N THR A 8 -12.31 28.67 -23.86
CA THR A 8 -12.05 28.79 -22.42
C THR A 8 -12.85 27.77 -21.61
N GLY A 9 -14.10 27.49 -22.02
CA GLY A 9 -14.93 26.45 -21.42
C GLY A 9 -14.28 25.07 -21.52
N LEU A 10 -13.81 24.69 -22.72
CA LEU A 10 -13.14 23.41 -22.93
C LEU A 10 -11.84 23.31 -22.12
N SER A 11 -11.04 24.39 -22.09
CA SER A 11 -9.82 24.44 -21.28
C SER A 11 -10.11 24.25 -19.78
N ALA A 12 -11.20 24.82 -19.26
CA ALA A 12 -11.59 24.68 -17.86
C ALA A 12 -12.00 23.24 -17.52
N VAL A 13 -12.73 22.57 -18.41
CA VAL A 13 -13.12 21.16 -18.25
C VAL A 13 -11.89 20.25 -18.21
N VAL A 14 -10.93 20.45 -19.13
CA VAL A 14 -9.68 19.69 -19.14
C VAL A 14 -8.88 19.94 -17.86
N ALA A 15 -8.75 21.20 -17.43
CA ALA A 15 -8.06 21.52 -16.17
C ALA A 15 -8.73 20.88 -14.95
N ALA A 16 -10.07 20.90 -14.89
CA ALA A 16 -10.82 20.24 -13.82
C ALA A 16 -10.64 18.72 -13.84
N PHE A 17 -10.58 18.10 -15.01
CA PHE A 17 -10.28 16.67 -15.16
C PHE A 17 -8.89 16.32 -14.64
N PHE A 18 -7.86 17.08 -15.03
CA PHE A 18 -6.50 16.90 -14.52
C PHE A 18 -6.43 17.05 -12.99
N LEU A 19 -7.08 18.07 -12.44
CA LEU A 19 -7.17 18.25 -10.98
C LEU A 19 -7.90 17.08 -10.31
N ALA A 20 -8.99 16.58 -10.89
CA ALA A 20 -9.72 15.43 -10.36
C ALA A 20 -8.85 14.16 -10.36
N VAL A 21 -8.08 13.92 -11.42
CA VAL A 21 -7.15 12.78 -11.49
C VAL A 21 -6.03 12.91 -10.46
N MET A 22 -5.41 14.08 -10.34
CA MET A 22 -4.35 14.33 -9.34
C MET A 22 -4.90 14.19 -7.91
N ARG A 23 -6.12 14.67 -7.65
CA ARG A 23 -6.79 14.50 -6.35
C ARG A 23 -7.19 13.06 -6.09
N ALA A 24 -7.63 12.30 -7.10
CA ALA A 24 -7.91 10.88 -6.97
C ALA A 24 -6.64 10.06 -6.68
N GLN A 25 -5.49 10.47 -7.21
CA GLN A 25 -4.19 9.87 -6.88
C GLN A 25 -3.74 10.23 -5.47
N SER A 26 -4.01 11.45 -5.02
CA SER A 26 -3.76 11.92 -3.64
C SER A 26 -4.79 11.36 -2.63
N ALA A 27 -5.93 10.88 -3.13
CA ALA A 27 -7.02 10.27 -2.37
C ALA A 27 -7.09 8.76 -2.60
N GLN A 28 -6.06 8.15 -3.18
CA GLN A 28 -5.69 6.80 -2.75
C GLN A 28 -5.44 6.99 -1.25
N PRO A 29 -6.27 6.45 -0.34
CA PRO A 29 -5.75 6.23 0.99
C PRO A 29 -4.47 5.45 0.74
N GLU A 30 -3.34 5.90 1.28
CA GLU A 30 -2.28 4.98 1.71
C GLU A 30 -3.01 3.70 2.07
N THR A 31 -2.94 2.68 1.21
CA THR A 31 -3.77 1.50 1.43
C THR A 31 -3.23 0.96 2.73
N THR A 32 -3.91 1.24 3.84
CA THR A 32 -3.55 0.81 5.18
C THR A 32 -3.83 -0.68 5.27
N ALA A 33 -3.43 -1.45 4.26
CA ALA A 33 -2.95 -2.79 4.49
C ALA A 33 -1.94 -2.62 5.63
N PRO A 34 -2.21 -3.21 6.81
CA PRO A 34 -1.24 -3.21 7.90
C PRO A 34 0.11 -3.58 7.30
N ALA A 35 1.19 -2.85 7.60
CA ALA A 35 2.49 -3.08 6.98
C ALA A 35 2.88 -4.59 7.00
N LEU A 36 2.42 -5.31 8.02
CA LEU A 36 2.45 -6.78 8.13
C LEU A 36 1.86 -7.53 6.92
N LEU A 37 0.70 -7.14 6.37
CA LEU A 37 0.13 -7.76 5.17
C LEU A 37 1.03 -7.60 3.95
N ILE A 38 1.66 -6.42 3.80
CA ILE A 38 2.60 -6.16 2.69
C ILE A 38 3.81 -7.09 2.82
N TYR A 39 4.40 -7.19 4.02
CA TYR A 39 5.54 -8.09 4.23
C TYR A 39 5.17 -9.58 4.09
N LYS A 40 3.94 -9.99 4.46
CA LYS A 40 3.44 -11.35 4.20
C LYS A 40 3.31 -11.64 2.70
N GLN A 41 2.80 -10.68 1.93
CA GLN A 41 2.71 -10.81 0.48
C GLN A 41 4.11 -10.94 -0.16
N GLN A 42 5.09 -10.18 0.33
CA GLN A 42 6.47 -10.25 -0.16
C GLN A 42 7.11 -11.62 0.08
N LEU A 43 6.86 -12.27 1.23
CA LEU A 43 7.33 -13.64 1.47
C LEU A 43 6.76 -14.62 0.43
N HIS A 44 5.48 -14.47 0.10
CA HIS A 44 4.81 -15.31 -0.89
C HIS A 44 5.33 -15.07 -2.32
N GLU A 45 5.72 -13.84 -2.65
CA GLU A 45 6.38 -13.52 -3.92
C GLU A 45 7.77 -14.15 -4.02
N VAL A 46 8.56 -14.09 -2.94
CA VAL A 46 9.87 -14.78 -2.87
C VAL A 46 9.72 -16.29 -3.10
N GLU A 47 8.73 -16.93 -2.49
CA GLU A 47 8.45 -18.35 -2.71
C GLU A 47 8.08 -18.66 -4.18
N LYS A 48 7.26 -17.80 -4.79
CA LYS A 48 6.90 -17.93 -6.20
C LYS A 48 8.10 -17.79 -7.13
N ASP A 49 9.00 -16.87 -6.84
CA ASP A 49 10.17 -16.63 -7.68
C ASP A 49 11.21 -17.75 -7.56
N VAL A 50 11.36 -18.35 -6.37
CA VAL A 50 12.11 -19.59 -6.20
C VAL A 50 11.47 -20.74 -6.98
N ALA A 51 10.15 -20.91 -6.89
CA ALA A 51 9.44 -21.97 -7.61
C ALA A 51 9.55 -21.83 -9.13
N LYS A 52 9.68 -20.60 -9.64
CA LYS A 52 9.94 -20.30 -11.06
C LYS A 52 11.42 -20.39 -11.45
N GLY A 53 12.32 -20.64 -10.50
CA GLY A 53 13.77 -20.65 -10.72
C GLY A 53 14.36 -19.27 -11.05
N LEU A 54 13.62 -18.18 -10.76
CA LEU A 54 14.06 -16.81 -10.99
C LEU A 54 14.95 -16.28 -9.85
N LEU A 55 14.95 -16.97 -8.71
CA LEU A 55 15.70 -16.61 -7.51
C LEU A 55 16.41 -17.83 -6.95
N ALA A 56 17.71 -17.69 -6.63
CA ALA A 56 18.47 -18.76 -6.01
C ALA A 56 17.98 -19.04 -4.59
N ALA A 57 17.96 -20.31 -4.17
CA ALA A 57 17.46 -20.70 -2.86
C ALA A 57 18.23 -20.03 -1.71
N GLU A 58 19.55 -19.84 -1.84
CA GLU A 58 20.36 -19.17 -0.82
C GLU A 58 19.99 -17.68 -0.69
N GLU A 59 19.74 -17.00 -1.80
CA GLU A 59 19.32 -15.60 -1.82
C GLU A 59 17.91 -15.43 -1.25
N ALA A 60 17.01 -16.36 -1.57
CA ALA A 60 15.66 -16.40 -1.04
C ALA A 60 15.64 -16.55 0.49
N GLU A 61 16.49 -17.42 1.05
CA GLU A 61 16.59 -17.56 2.51
C GLU A 61 17.09 -16.27 3.18
N ARG A 62 18.08 -15.59 2.59
CA ARG A 62 18.53 -14.27 3.10
C ARG A 62 17.41 -13.23 3.07
N LEU A 63 16.65 -13.17 1.98
CA LEU A 63 15.51 -12.27 1.83
C LEU A 63 14.41 -12.56 2.87
N LYS A 64 14.05 -13.83 3.07
CA LYS A 64 13.05 -14.23 4.08
C LYS A 64 13.47 -13.83 5.49
N ILE A 65 14.75 -13.97 5.83
CA ILE A 65 15.28 -13.56 7.15
C ILE A 65 15.12 -12.05 7.35
N GLU A 66 15.47 -11.25 6.35
CA GLU A 66 15.37 -9.79 6.43
C GLU A 66 13.91 -9.31 6.49
N ILE A 67 13.02 -9.90 5.70
CA ILE A 67 11.59 -9.59 5.75
C ILE A 67 11.00 -9.97 7.12
N SER A 68 11.36 -11.14 7.65
CA SER A 68 10.93 -11.58 8.98
C SER A 68 11.42 -10.65 10.09
N ARG A 69 12.66 -10.16 9.99
CA ARG A 69 13.22 -9.15 10.89
C ARG A 69 12.40 -7.86 10.87
N ARG A 70 11.99 -7.38 9.69
CA ARG A 70 11.15 -6.17 9.54
C ARG A 70 9.76 -6.37 10.13
N ILE A 71 9.16 -7.55 9.96
CA ILE A 71 7.88 -7.90 10.60
C ILE A 71 8.01 -7.82 12.13
N LEU A 72 9.07 -8.37 12.71
CA LEU A 72 9.31 -8.31 14.15
C LEU A 72 9.52 -6.87 14.65
N ALA A 73 10.19 -6.02 13.86
CA ALA A 73 10.38 -4.61 14.19
C ALA A 73 9.07 -3.80 14.20
N LEU A 74 8.12 -4.14 13.32
CA LEU A 74 6.78 -3.53 13.33
C LEU A 74 6.01 -3.82 14.62
N ASP A 75 6.11 -5.07 15.11
CA ASP A 75 5.45 -5.52 16.33
C ASP A 75 6.08 -4.85 17.57
N ALA A 76 7.41 -4.74 17.60
CA ALA A 76 8.14 -4.01 18.64
C ALA A 76 7.79 -2.51 18.71
N THR A 77 7.37 -1.91 17.58
CA THR A 77 6.96 -0.50 17.48
C THR A 77 5.47 -0.30 17.78
N SER A 78 4.67 -1.37 17.85
CA SER A 78 3.23 -1.34 18.16
C SER A 78 2.86 -2.02 19.49
N PRO A 79 3.47 -1.69 20.64
CA PRO A 79 3.19 -2.32 21.93
C PRO A 79 1.77 -2.03 22.51
N GLY A 80 0.86 -1.42 21.73
CA GLY A 80 -0.44 -0.92 22.19
C GLY A 80 -1.68 -1.42 21.45
N GLN A 81 -1.57 -2.32 20.45
CA GLN A 81 -2.76 -2.85 19.75
C GLN A 81 -3.32 -4.14 20.35
N THR A 82 -2.51 -4.94 21.05
CA THR A 82 -2.95 -6.20 21.70
C THR A 82 -3.91 -6.01 22.89
N ARG A 83 -4.20 -4.76 23.31
CA ARG A 83 -5.09 -4.44 24.44
C ARG A 83 -6.45 -3.84 24.05
N ARG A 84 -6.73 -3.60 22.76
CA ARG A 84 -8.01 -2.98 22.36
C ARG A 84 -9.12 -3.96 22.00
N ASP A 85 -8.81 -5.25 21.92
CA ASP A 85 -9.79 -6.26 21.56
C ASP A 85 -10.14 -7.10 22.80
N THR A 86 -11.34 -6.84 23.35
CA THR A 86 -12.15 -7.64 24.32
C THR A 86 -12.20 -7.12 25.77
N PRO A 87 -13.39 -7.00 26.42
CA PRO A 87 -14.76 -6.74 25.94
C PRO A 87 -15.43 -5.57 26.72
N ALA A 88 -15.85 -4.51 26.03
CA ALA A 88 -16.81 -3.55 26.59
C ALA A 88 -18.24 -4.05 26.35
N SER A 89 -18.62 -5.13 27.04
CA SER A 89 -20.02 -5.57 27.15
C SER A 89 -20.18 -6.42 28.41
N LEU A 90 -19.87 -5.82 29.55
CA LEU A 90 -20.51 -6.16 30.82
C LEU A 90 -21.34 -4.94 31.23
N ALA A 91 -22.57 -4.88 30.74
CA ALA A 91 -23.65 -4.06 31.25
C ALA A 91 -24.96 -4.81 31.01
#